data_AF-A0A9E3PNQ4-F1
#
_entry.id   AF-A0A9E3PNQ4-F1
#
_cell.length_a   1.000
_cell.length_b   1.000
_cell.length_c   1.000
_cell.angle_alpha   90.00
_cell.angle_beta   90.00
_cell.angle_gamma   90.00
#
_symmetry.space_group_name_H-M   'P 1'
#
loop_
_entity.id
_entity.type
_entity.pdbx_description
1 polymer ?
#
loop_
_entity_poly.entity_id
_entity_poly.type
_entity_poly.pdbx_seq_one_letter_code
_entity_poly.pdbx_strand_id
1 'polypeptide(L)'
;MQAPVTDEQAREAAEALAAHGSQVKAAAALGIARSTLQNRLRGGAGGAAPKPAPQPATPAELVVADRKIVRLQDEVNDLRAKLREAQRGHLADEVVLDALGVMGAAPESPPDWLTRIPAASATKTPEVPVTIWSDWHMGEVVSRDEVGGCNAYNIEIAERRVRRLLDATIDICANHGPKSYPGIVVNLLGDFVSGGLHPELAKTDDEEVIPAALRCRDLLIAGLERMAA
;
A
#
# COMPACT_ATOMS: atom_id res chain seq x y z
N MET A 1 51.52 27.10 -41.91
CA MET A 1 50.12 27.42 -42.23
C MET A 1 49.92 27.24 -43.73
N GLN A 2 49.14 26.25 -44.18
CA GLN A 2 48.82 26.06 -45.61
C GLN A 2 47.75 27.09 -46.01
N ALA A 3 47.93 27.74 -47.17
CA ALA A 3 46.97 28.69 -47.71
C ALA A 3 45.60 28.01 -47.97
N PRO A 4 44.47 28.75 -47.82
CA PRO A 4 43.15 28.21 -48.10
C PRO A 4 43.04 27.75 -49.56
N VAL A 5 42.36 26.61 -49.77
CA VAL A 5 42.10 26.06 -51.11
C VAL A 5 41.21 27.03 -51.88
N THR A 6 41.61 27.39 -53.10
CA THR A 6 40.81 28.26 -53.98
C THR A 6 39.73 27.45 -54.71
N ASP A 7 38.62 28.10 -55.09
CA ASP A 7 37.51 27.45 -55.82
C ASP A 7 37.96 26.81 -57.15
N GLU A 8 38.98 27.39 -57.78
CA GLU A 8 39.60 26.85 -58.99
C GLU A 8 40.33 25.53 -58.72
N GLN A 9 41.08 25.44 -57.62
CA GLN A 9 41.78 24.21 -57.20
C GLN A 9 40.80 23.10 -56.79
N ALA A 10 39.64 23.46 -56.24
CA ALA A 10 38.57 22.53 -55.93
C ALA A 10 37.92 21.95 -57.19
N ARG A 11 37.65 22.80 -58.19
CA ARG A 11 37.06 22.39 -59.48
C ARG A 11 38.02 21.50 -60.28
N GLU A 12 39.29 21.87 -60.35
CA GLU A 12 40.34 21.07 -61.00
C GLU A 12 40.45 19.66 -60.37
N ALA A 13 40.38 19.56 -59.04
CA ALA A 13 40.42 18.27 -58.35
C ALA A 13 39.17 17.40 -58.61
N ALA A 14 37.99 18.01 -58.73
CA ALA A 14 36.76 17.31 -59.06
C ALA A 14 36.74 16.81 -60.51
N GLU A 15 37.20 17.62 -61.46
CA GLU A 15 37.32 17.27 -62.88
C GLU A 15 38.33 16.13 -63.09
N ALA A 16 39.50 16.20 -62.45
CA ALA A 16 40.50 15.13 -62.51
C ALA A 16 39.99 13.81 -61.90
N LEU A 17 39.19 13.88 -60.82
CA LEU A 17 38.58 12.69 -60.23
C LEU A 17 37.52 12.08 -61.17
N ALA A 18 36.71 12.90 -61.82
CA ALA A 18 35.71 12.45 -62.80
C ALA A 18 36.36 11.80 -64.03
N ALA A 19 37.47 12.37 -64.53
CA ALA A 19 38.17 11.86 -65.71
C ALA A 19 38.92 10.54 -65.46
N HIS A 20 39.49 10.35 -64.27
CA HIS A 20 40.36 9.20 -63.98
C HIS A 20 39.73 8.15 -63.04
N GLY A 21 38.56 8.42 -62.47
CA GLY A 21 37.74 7.50 -61.67
C GLY A 21 38.34 7.07 -60.33
N SER A 22 39.58 7.43 -60.03
CA SER A 22 40.28 7.07 -58.79
C SER A 22 41.11 8.25 -58.29
N GLN A 23 41.04 8.53 -56.98
CA GLN A 23 41.81 9.59 -56.34
C GLN A 23 43.32 9.41 -56.50
N VAL A 24 43.81 8.18 -56.58
CA VAL A 24 45.24 7.91 -56.77
C VAL A 24 45.67 8.29 -58.19
N LYS A 25 44.85 7.95 -59.20
CA LYS A 25 45.13 8.28 -60.61
C LYS A 25 44.96 9.78 -60.88
N ALA A 26 43.94 10.41 -60.30
CA ALA A 26 43.70 11.84 -60.39
C ALA A 26 44.81 12.67 -59.75
N ALA A 27 45.30 12.26 -58.57
CA ALA A 27 46.43 12.93 -57.91
C ALA A 27 47.73 12.80 -58.73
N ALA A 28 47.98 11.62 -59.30
CA ALA A 28 49.13 11.39 -60.17
C ALA A 28 49.06 12.23 -61.47
N ALA A 29 47.87 12.32 -62.09
CA ALA A 29 47.64 13.12 -63.30
C ALA A 29 47.84 14.62 -63.06
N LEU A 30 47.51 15.12 -61.87
CA LEU A 30 47.72 16.51 -61.46
C LEU A 30 49.12 16.78 -60.86
N GLY A 31 49.97 15.76 -60.71
CA GLY A 31 51.30 15.89 -60.10
C GLY A 31 51.29 16.30 -58.62
N ILE A 32 50.19 16.05 -57.90
CA ILE A 32 50.04 16.43 -56.48
C ILE A 32 49.94 15.20 -55.58
N ALA A 33 50.25 15.38 -54.29
CA ALA A 33 50.04 14.33 -53.29
C ALA A 33 48.55 14.00 -53.13
N ARG A 34 48.22 12.72 -52.90
CA ARG A 34 46.83 12.26 -52.69
C ARG A 34 46.11 13.01 -51.57
N SER A 35 46.81 13.31 -50.48
CA SER A 35 46.27 14.09 -49.36
C SER A 35 45.90 15.52 -49.77
N THR A 36 46.68 16.13 -50.66
CA THR A 36 46.38 17.45 -51.24
C THR A 36 45.14 17.40 -52.13
N LEU A 37 45.00 16.37 -52.98
CA LEU A 37 43.77 16.17 -53.77
C LEU A 37 42.54 16.00 -52.85
N GLN A 38 42.67 15.20 -51.79
CA GLN A 38 41.59 14.97 -50.82
C GLN A 38 41.20 16.25 -50.08
N ASN A 39 42.18 17.09 -49.71
CA ASN A 39 41.92 18.38 -49.11
C ASN A 39 41.27 19.37 -50.10
N ARG A 40 41.65 19.35 -51.39
CA ARG A 40 41.00 20.17 -52.42
C ARG A 40 39.54 19.77 -52.65
N LEU A 41 39.25 18.46 -52.68
CA LEU A 41 37.88 17.93 -52.78
C LEU A 41 37.02 18.26 -51.54
N ARG A 42 37.63 18.25 -50.35
CA ARG A 42 36.94 18.65 -49.11
C ARG A 42 36.76 20.17 -48.99
N GLY A 43 37.73 20.96 -49.46
CA GLY A 43 37.69 22.42 -49.46
C GLY A 43 36.69 23.00 -50.46
N GLY A 44 36.50 22.32 -51.60
CA GLY A 44 35.43 22.62 -52.56
C GLY A 44 34.02 22.23 -52.12
N ALA A 45 33.92 21.35 -51.11
CA ALA A 45 32.67 20.91 -50.53
C ALA A 45 32.24 21.83 -49.37
N GLY A 46 32.27 23.14 -49.60
CA GLY A 46 31.68 24.17 -48.72
C GLY A 46 30.15 24.09 -48.60
N GLY A 47 29.51 23.06 -49.14
CA GLY A 47 28.17 22.62 -48.77
C GLY A 47 28.27 21.20 -48.23
N ALA A 48 28.21 21.04 -46.90
CA ALA A 48 27.85 19.76 -46.33
C ALA A 48 26.53 19.33 -47.00
N ALA A 49 26.53 18.21 -47.71
CA ALA A 49 25.28 17.61 -48.15
C ALA A 49 24.38 17.54 -46.91
N PRO A 50 23.15 18.10 -46.94
CA PRO A 50 22.27 18.03 -45.80
C PRO A 50 22.16 16.56 -45.43
N LYS A 51 22.42 16.26 -44.14
CA LYS A 51 22.08 14.96 -43.56
C LYS A 51 20.69 14.61 -44.09
N PRO A 52 20.50 13.47 -44.77
CA PRO A 52 19.24 13.19 -45.44
C PRO A 52 18.13 13.45 -44.42
N ALA A 53 17.20 14.35 -44.78
CA ALA A 53 16.06 14.65 -43.93
C ALA A 53 15.46 13.31 -43.48
N PRO A 54 15.07 13.16 -42.20
CA PRO A 54 14.43 11.93 -41.75
C PRO A 54 13.34 11.60 -42.76
N GLN A 55 13.49 10.47 -43.45
CA GLN A 55 12.51 10.06 -44.45
C GLN A 55 11.16 9.98 -43.73
N PRO A 56 10.09 10.55 -44.29
CA PRO A 56 8.78 10.44 -43.67
C PRO A 56 8.49 8.96 -43.43
N ALA A 57 8.15 8.62 -42.19
CA ALA A 57 7.89 7.25 -41.78
C ALA A 57 6.92 6.60 -42.76
N THR A 58 7.23 5.38 -43.18
CA THR A 58 6.37 4.63 -44.09
C THR A 58 4.99 4.43 -43.44
N PRO A 59 3.90 4.30 -44.21
CA PRO A 59 2.56 4.06 -43.65
C PRO A 59 2.52 2.86 -42.68
N ALA A 60 3.35 1.84 -42.89
CA ALA A 60 3.49 0.69 -42.00
C ALA A 60 4.15 1.05 -40.66
N GLU A 61 5.16 1.92 -40.66
CA GLU A 61 5.84 2.38 -39.44
C GLU A 61 4.95 3.30 -38.60
N LEU A 62 4.13 4.14 -39.25
CA LEU A 62 3.13 4.97 -38.57
C LEU A 62 2.06 4.13 -37.86
N VAL A 63 1.55 3.08 -38.51
CA VAL A 63 0.57 2.15 -37.91
C VAL A 63 1.16 1.38 -36.73
N VAL A 64 2.43 0.99 -36.79
CA VAL A 64 3.12 0.32 -35.66
C VAL A 64 3.39 1.30 -34.52
N ALA A 65 3.75 2.55 -34.82
CA ALA A 65 3.93 3.60 -33.82
C ALA A 65 2.61 3.94 -33.11
N ASP A 66 1.51 4.09 -33.85
CA ASP A 66 0.17 4.32 -33.29
C ASP A 66 -0.25 3.18 -32.36
N ARG A 67 -0.04 1.92 -32.75
CA ARG A 67 -0.32 0.77 -31.88
C ARG A 67 0.51 0.78 -30.58
N LYS A 68 1.77 1.21 -30.65
CA LYS A 68 2.61 1.37 -29.45
C LYS A 68 2.12 2.53 -28.57
N ILE A 69 1.72 3.65 -29.17
CA ILE A 69 1.19 4.81 -28.46
C ILE A 69 -0.08 4.43 -27.71
N VAL A 70 -1.02 3.75 -28.36
CA VAL A 70 -2.26 3.27 -27.72
C VAL A 70 -1.96 2.31 -26.58
N ARG A 71 -1.09 1.32 -26.79
CA ARG A 71 -0.70 0.37 -25.72
C ARG A 71 -0.06 1.08 -24.52
N LEU A 72 0.84 2.03 -24.76
CA LEU A 72 1.49 2.79 -23.69
C LEU A 72 0.50 3.72 -22.97
N GLN A 73 -0.49 4.27 -23.68
CA GLN A 73 -1.56 5.06 -23.07
C GLN A 73 -2.44 4.19 -22.17
N ASP A 74 -2.81 2.99 -22.61
CA ASP A 74 -3.57 2.02 -21.81
C ASP A 74 -2.79 1.60 -20.55
N GLU A 75 -1.48 1.34 -20.69
CA GLU A 75 -0.61 0.99 -19.57
C GLU A 75 -0.47 2.14 -18.56
N VAL A 76 -0.34 3.38 -19.04
CA VAL A 76 -0.34 4.57 -18.17
C VAL A 76 -1.68 4.71 -17.43
N ASN A 77 -2.80 4.43 -18.09
CA ASN A 77 -4.12 4.51 -17.47
C ASN A 77 -4.31 3.43 -16.39
N ASP A 78 -3.88 2.20 -16.67
CA ASP A 78 -3.92 1.09 -15.70
C ASP A 78 -3.01 1.35 -14.49
N LEU A 79 -1.76 1.79 -14.73
CA LEU A 79 -0.83 2.15 -13.65
C LEU A 79 -1.37 3.31 -12.79
N ARG A 80 -2.01 4.31 -13.40
CA ARG A 80 -2.67 5.40 -12.67
C ARG A 80 -3.89 4.94 -11.87
N ALA A 81 -4.63 3.94 -12.35
CA ALA A 81 -5.73 3.34 -11.60
C ALA A 81 -5.20 2.58 -10.37
N LYS A 82 -4.16 1.76 -10.55
CA LYS A 82 -3.48 1.04 -9.46
C LYS A 82 -2.88 1.97 -8.41
N LEU A 83 -2.24 3.06 -8.84
CA LEU A 83 -1.68 4.06 -7.92
C LEU A 83 -2.77 4.72 -7.07
N ARG A 84 -3.90 5.12 -7.68
CA ARG A 84 -5.03 5.70 -6.96
C ARG A 84 -5.65 4.73 -5.95
N GLU A 85 -5.68 3.45 -6.28
CA GLU A 85 -6.16 2.42 -5.36
C GLU A 85 -5.21 2.23 -4.17
N ALA A 86 -3.92 2.09 -4.42
CA ALA A 86 -2.91 1.97 -3.37
C ALA A 86 -2.88 3.22 -2.46
N GLN A 87 -3.02 4.41 -3.02
CA GLN A 87 -3.09 5.66 -2.25
C GLN A 87 -4.35 5.75 -1.37
N ARG A 88 -5.49 5.22 -1.83
CA ARG A 88 -6.71 5.15 -0.99
C ARG A 88 -6.53 4.20 0.19
N GLY A 89 -5.86 3.06 -0.01
CA GLY A 89 -5.49 2.15 1.08
C GLY A 89 -4.58 2.84 2.11
N HIS A 90 -3.53 3.51 1.66
CA HIS A 90 -2.59 4.21 2.54
C HIS A 90 -3.24 5.29 3.41
N LEU A 91 -4.20 6.06 2.88
CA LEU A 91 -4.91 7.08 3.66
C LEU A 91 -5.75 6.46 4.78
N ALA A 92 -6.38 5.31 4.54
CA ALA A 92 -7.12 4.60 5.59
C ALA A 92 -6.18 4.07 6.68
N ASP A 93 -5.03 3.51 6.28
CA ASP A 93 -4.03 3.01 7.21
C ASP A 93 -3.39 4.14 8.04
N GLU A 94 -3.12 5.30 7.45
CA GLU A 94 -2.62 6.48 8.17
C GLU A 94 -3.61 6.97 9.22
N VAL A 95 -4.92 7.01 8.90
CA VAL A 95 -5.95 7.40 9.88
C VAL A 95 -6.02 6.41 11.04
N VAL A 96 -5.91 5.10 10.76
CA VAL A 96 -5.87 4.07 11.81
C VAL A 96 -4.61 4.21 12.67
N LEU A 97 -3.44 4.42 12.05
CA LEU A 97 -2.18 4.62 12.75
C LEU A 97 -2.17 5.90 13.58
N ASP A 98 -2.77 6.98 13.08
CA ASP A 98 -2.90 8.24 13.81
C ASP A 98 -3.83 8.08 15.02
N ALA A 99 -4.98 7.40 14.86
CA ALA A 99 -5.85 7.06 15.97
C ALA A 99 -5.14 6.20 17.04
N LEU A 100 -4.36 5.20 16.62
CA LEU A 100 -3.54 4.39 17.53
C LEU A 100 -2.45 5.21 18.22
N GLY A 101 -1.78 6.10 17.48
CA GLY A 101 -0.76 7.00 18.00
C GLY A 101 -1.31 7.98 19.04
N VAL A 102 -2.49 8.54 18.80
CA VAL A 102 -3.20 9.42 19.73
C VAL A 102 -3.62 8.67 21.00
N MET A 103 -4.12 7.44 20.88
CA MET A 103 -4.44 6.59 22.04
C MET A 103 -3.18 6.26 22.86
N GLY A 104 -2.06 5.95 22.22
CA GLY A 104 -0.78 5.67 22.89
C GLY A 104 -0.16 6.89 23.57
N ALA A 105 -0.50 8.11 23.15
CA ALA A 105 0.00 9.35 23.73
C ALA A 105 -0.89 9.93 24.85
N ALA A 106 -2.06 9.33 25.10
CA ALA A 106 -2.96 9.79 26.13
C ALA A 106 -2.33 9.59 27.52
N PRO A 107 -2.40 10.58 28.43
CA PRO A 107 -1.87 10.45 29.78
C PRO A 107 -2.62 9.34 30.53
N GLU A 108 -1.90 8.29 30.90
CA GLU A 108 -2.43 7.18 31.69
C GLU A 108 -2.46 7.54 33.17
N SER A 109 -3.61 7.34 33.82
CA SER A 109 -3.73 7.37 35.27
C SER A 109 -4.22 5.99 35.71
N PRO A 110 -3.30 5.01 35.89
CA PRO A 110 -3.69 3.70 36.35
C PRO A 110 -4.36 3.84 37.73
N PRO A 111 -5.46 3.10 37.99
CA PRO A 111 -6.12 3.14 39.29
C PRO A 111 -5.16 2.95 40.46
N ASP A 112 -5.36 3.69 41.55
CA ASP A 112 -4.49 3.66 42.73
C ASP A 112 -4.24 2.24 43.26
N TRP A 113 -5.20 1.32 43.13
CA TRP A 113 -5.03 -0.07 43.60
C TRP A 113 -4.05 -0.91 42.78
N LEU A 114 -3.71 -0.49 41.55
CA LEU A 114 -2.63 -1.12 40.75
C LEU A 114 -1.24 -0.66 41.21
N THR A 115 -1.12 0.53 41.79
CA THR A 115 0.17 1.13 42.18
C THR A 115 0.39 1.09 43.70
N ARG A 116 -0.68 0.97 44.49
CA ARG A 116 -0.66 1.05 45.94
C ARG A 116 -0.84 -0.34 46.54
N ILE A 117 0.27 -0.99 46.87
CA ILE A 117 0.27 -2.13 47.78
C ILE A 117 -0.20 -1.60 49.15
N PRO A 118 -1.33 -2.08 49.72
CA PRO A 118 -1.75 -1.65 51.03
C PRO A 118 -0.62 -1.90 52.03
N ALA A 119 -0.28 -0.90 52.83
CA ALA A 119 0.64 -1.09 53.94
C ALA A 119 0.14 -2.26 54.80
N ALA A 120 1.06 -3.10 55.29
CA ALA A 120 0.84 -4.39 55.96
C ALA A 120 0.00 -4.35 57.27
N SER A 121 -0.83 -3.34 57.47
CA SER A 121 -1.68 -3.07 58.63
C SER A 121 -3.13 -3.52 58.46
N ALA A 122 -3.54 -4.06 57.31
CA ALA A 122 -4.87 -4.62 57.17
C ALA A 122 -4.91 -6.01 57.83
N THR A 123 -5.81 -6.20 58.81
CA THR A 123 -5.98 -7.46 59.55
C THR A 123 -6.41 -8.64 58.66
N LYS A 124 -6.74 -8.39 57.39
CA LYS A 124 -7.07 -9.37 56.35
C LYS A 124 -6.51 -8.92 55.01
N THR A 125 -5.96 -9.86 54.24
CA THR A 125 -5.58 -9.64 52.84
C THR A 125 -6.83 -9.29 52.02
N PRO A 126 -6.84 -8.21 51.24
CA PRO A 126 -7.97 -7.87 50.39
C PRO A 126 -8.18 -8.95 49.33
N GLU A 127 -9.43 -9.37 49.14
CA GLU A 127 -9.83 -10.23 48.02
C GLU A 127 -10.10 -9.35 46.80
N VAL A 128 -9.69 -9.81 45.62
CA VAL A 128 -9.88 -9.10 44.34
C VAL A 128 -10.56 -10.04 43.36
N PRO A 129 -11.78 -9.73 42.87
CA PRO A 129 -12.44 -10.55 41.89
C PRO A 129 -11.67 -10.54 40.57
N VAL A 130 -11.69 -11.67 39.89
CA VAL A 130 -11.05 -11.83 38.58
C VAL A 130 -12.06 -12.48 37.65
N THR A 131 -12.28 -11.88 36.49
CA THR A 131 -13.13 -12.43 35.43
C THR A 131 -12.38 -12.50 34.11
N ILE A 132 -12.82 -13.39 33.23
CA ILE A 132 -12.24 -13.60 31.91
C ILE A 132 -13.36 -13.38 30.89
N TRP A 133 -13.10 -12.49 29.95
CA TRP A 133 -13.93 -12.27 28.78
C TRP A 133 -13.13 -12.63 27.53
N SER A 134 -13.66 -13.53 26.73
CA SER A 134 -13.03 -14.03 25.51
C SER A 134 -14.07 -14.70 24.62
N ASP A 135 -13.71 -14.95 23.36
CA ASP A 135 -14.46 -15.82 22.45
C ASP A 135 -15.92 -15.36 22.25
N TRP A 136 -16.14 -14.04 22.15
CA TRP A 136 -17.47 -13.49 21.89
C TRP A 136 -17.87 -13.66 20.43
N HIS A 137 -16.92 -13.80 19.49
CA HIS A 137 -17.20 -14.04 18.07
C HIS A 137 -18.35 -13.17 17.50
N MET A 138 -18.35 -11.86 17.81
CA MET A 138 -19.42 -10.96 17.38
C MET A 138 -19.52 -10.95 15.84
N GLY A 139 -20.72 -11.15 15.32
CA GLY A 139 -20.98 -11.26 13.87
C GLY A 139 -21.15 -12.69 13.36
N GLU A 140 -20.77 -13.70 14.14
CA GLU A 140 -20.95 -15.11 13.77
C GLU A 140 -22.44 -15.52 13.85
N VAL A 141 -22.86 -16.36 12.90
CA VAL A 141 -24.16 -17.04 12.92
C VAL A 141 -23.94 -18.54 12.98
N VAL A 142 -24.53 -19.18 13.98
CA VAL A 142 -24.54 -20.65 14.12
C VAL A 142 -25.98 -21.11 14.05
N SER A 143 -26.32 -21.83 12.98
CA SER A 143 -27.66 -22.39 12.80
C SER A 143 -27.91 -23.48 13.83
N ARG A 144 -29.11 -23.45 14.41
CA ARG A 144 -29.54 -24.46 15.38
C ARG A 144 -29.55 -25.87 14.79
N ASP A 145 -29.89 -26.00 13.51
CA ASP A 145 -29.98 -27.28 12.84
C ASP A 145 -28.60 -27.88 12.55
N GLU A 146 -27.62 -27.03 12.23
CA GLU A 146 -26.23 -27.43 11.96
C GLU A 146 -25.54 -28.04 13.20
N VAL A 147 -25.96 -27.63 14.40
CA VAL A 147 -25.45 -28.13 15.69
C VAL A 147 -26.39 -29.13 16.36
N GLY A 148 -27.29 -29.76 15.60
CA GLY A 148 -28.16 -30.83 16.10
C GLY A 148 -29.18 -30.37 17.16
N GLY A 149 -29.56 -29.09 17.15
CA GLY A 149 -30.55 -28.52 18.05
C GLY A 149 -30.04 -28.10 19.43
N CYS A 150 -28.75 -28.33 19.71
CA CYS A 150 -28.15 -28.13 21.03
C CYS A 150 -27.80 -26.68 21.35
N ASN A 151 -27.52 -25.87 20.33
CA ASN A 151 -27.07 -24.49 20.47
C ASN A 151 -27.60 -23.64 19.30
N ALA A 152 -27.49 -22.33 19.42
CA ALA A 152 -27.68 -21.38 18.34
C ALA A 152 -26.86 -20.14 18.67
N TYR A 153 -26.41 -19.43 17.63
CA TYR A 153 -25.68 -18.19 17.80
C TYR A 153 -26.07 -17.18 16.73
N ASN A 154 -26.21 -15.93 17.16
CA ASN A 154 -26.39 -14.75 16.33
C ASN A 154 -26.11 -13.52 17.22
N ILE A 155 -26.20 -12.33 16.65
CA ILE A 155 -25.86 -11.09 17.36
C ILE A 155 -26.76 -10.85 18.60
N GLU A 156 -28.05 -11.16 18.55
CA GLU A 156 -28.95 -10.98 19.70
C GLU A 156 -28.68 -11.99 20.82
N ILE A 157 -28.28 -13.22 20.46
CA ILE A 157 -27.85 -14.24 21.41
C ILE A 157 -26.53 -13.82 22.07
N ALA A 158 -25.58 -13.31 21.29
CA ALA A 158 -24.31 -12.79 21.77
C ALA A 158 -24.50 -11.71 22.83
N GLU A 159 -25.25 -10.65 22.50
CA GLU A 159 -25.55 -9.55 23.41
C GLU A 159 -26.22 -10.04 24.71
N ARG A 160 -27.18 -10.97 24.60
CA ARG A 160 -27.86 -11.55 25.76
C ARG A 160 -26.90 -12.35 26.66
N ARG A 161 -25.96 -13.09 26.07
CA ARG A 161 -24.93 -13.84 26.81
C ARG A 161 -23.98 -12.89 27.53
N VAL A 162 -23.53 -11.82 26.87
CA VAL A 162 -22.68 -10.78 27.48
C VAL A 162 -23.41 -10.12 28.65
N ARG A 163 -24.69 -9.73 28.49
CA ARG A 163 -25.48 -9.17 29.60
C ARG A 163 -25.59 -10.13 30.78
N ARG A 164 -25.86 -11.41 30.53
CA ARG A 164 -25.91 -12.45 31.57
C ARG A 164 -24.57 -12.62 32.29
N LEU A 165 -23.45 -12.57 31.57
CA LEU A 165 -22.10 -12.63 32.14
C LEU A 165 -21.86 -11.45 33.09
N LEU A 166 -22.25 -10.24 32.68
CA LEU A 166 -22.13 -9.03 33.50
C LEU A 166 -23.02 -9.11 34.75
N ASP A 167 -24.29 -9.50 34.58
CA ASP A 167 -25.24 -9.68 35.69
C ASP A 167 -24.70 -10.65 36.73
N ALA A 168 -24.20 -11.81 36.29
CA ALA A 168 -23.65 -12.82 37.18
C ALA A 168 -22.38 -12.34 37.89
N THR A 169 -21.50 -11.64 37.18
CA THR A 169 -20.26 -11.08 37.76
C THR A 169 -20.59 -10.06 38.85
N ILE A 170 -21.51 -9.14 38.58
CA ILE A 170 -21.97 -8.14 39.54
C ILE A 170 -22.66 -8.79 40.74
N ASP A 171 -23.55 -9.76 40.50
CA ASP A 171 -24.27 -10.46 41.55
C ASP A 171 -23.31 -11.21 42.51
N ILE A 172 -22.32 -11.93 41.96
CA ILE A 172 -21.29 -12.60 42.77
C ILE A 172 -20.54 -11.59 43.64
N CYS A 173 -20.15 -10.44 43.08
CA CYS A 173 -19.43 -9.42 43.83
C CYS A 173 -20.31 -8.77 44.91
N ALA A 174 -21.55 -8.40 44.58
CA ALA A 174 -22.44 -7.66 45.47
C ALA A 174 -23.05 -8.55 46.58
N ASN A 175 -23.35 -9.81 46.28
CA ASN A 175 -24.17 -10.67 47.13
C ASN A 175 -23.42 -11.86 47.74
N HIS A 176 -22.33 -12.34 47.12
CA HIS A 176 -21.69 -13.60 47.51
C HIS A 176 -20.27 -13.49 48.08
N GLY A 177 -19.55 -12.40 47.83
CA GLY A 177 -18.20 -12.19 48.40
C GLY A 177 -18.15 -11.16 49.54
N PRO A 178 -16.98 -10.58 49.84
CA PRO A 178 -16.78 -9.62 50.92
C PRO A 178 -17.48 -8.27 50.71
N LYS A 179 -18.11 -8.03 49.54
CA LYS A 179 -18.90 -6.84 49.16
C LYS A 179 -18.13 -5.52 49.10
N SER A 180 -16.89 -5.51 49.58
CA SER A 180 -15.96 -4.40 49.51
C SER A 180 -14.68 -4.92 48.89
N TYR A 181 -14.41 -4.44 47.67
CA TYR A 181 -13.24 -4.81 46.88
C TYR A 181 -12.45 -3.54 46.57
N PRO A 182 -11.11 -3.62 46.54
CA PRO A 182 -10.30 -2.49 46.07
C PRO A 182 -10.47 -2.24 44.56
N GLY A 183 -10.98 -3.22 43.82
CA GLY A 183 -11.19 -3.19 42.37
C GLY A 183 -11.51 -4.59 41.85
N ILE A 184 -11.62 -4.74 40.52
CA ILE A 184 -11.81 -6.00 39.80
C ILE A 184 -10.81 -6.10 38.65
N VAL A 185 -10.30 -7.30 38.37
CA VAL A 185 -9.48 -7.57 37.19
C VAL A 185 -10.32 -8.23 36.12
N VAL A 186 -10.40 -7.61 34.94
CA VAL A 186 -11.09 -8.13 33.77
C VAL A 186 -10.05 -8.52 32.72
N ASN A 187 -9.88 -9.80 32.49
CA ASN A 187 -8.94 -10.31 31.50
C ASN A 187 -9.63 -10.42 30.14
N LEU A 188 -9.21 -9.60 29.18
CA LEU A 188 -9.70 -9.66 27.80
C LEU A 188 -8.73 -10.52 26.98
N LEU A 189 -9.09 -11.78 26.70
CA LEU A 189 -8.15 -12.75 26.09
C LEU A 189 -8.19 -12.82 24.56
N GLY A 190 -9.13 -12.11 23.91
CA GLY A 190 -9.22 -12.07 22.45
C GLY A 190 -10.45 -12.80 21.88
N ASP A 191 -10.47 -12.97 20.55
CA ASP A 191 -11.57 -13.59 19.78
C ASP A 191 -12.95 -12.96 20.01
N PHE A 192 -12.95 -11.63 20.02
CA PHE A 192 -14.17 -10.84 20.25
C PHE A 192 -15.04 -10.65 19.01
N VAL A 193 -14.44 -10.64 17.82
CA VAL A 193 -15.12 -10.37 16.54
C VAL A 193 -14.93 -11.58 15.64
N SER A 194 -16.00 -12.01 14.98
CA SER A 194 -15.94 -13.05 13.95
C SER A 194 -15.02 -12.57 12.84
N GLY A 195 -13.96 -13.33 12.60
CA GLY A 195 -13.11 -13.11 11.45
C GLY A 195 -13.63 -13.95 10.31
N GLY A 196 -14.39 -13.36 9.38
CA GLY A 196 -14.64 -13.91 8.04
C GLY A 196 -13.36 -14.12 7.19
N LEU A 197 -12.22 -14.38 7.84
CA LEU A 197 -10.85 -14.56 7.36
C LEU A 197 -10.69 -15.85 6.54
N HIS A 198 -11.67 -16.73 6.57
CA HIS A 198 -11.75 -17.89 5.69
C HIS A 198 -12.78 -17.63 4.57
N PRO A 199 -12.41 -17.80 3.28
CA PRO A 199 -13.34 -17.68 2.16
C PRO A 199 -14.57 -18.60 2.30
N GLU A 200 -14.43 -19.72 3.02
CA GLU A 200 -15.52 -20.62 3.36
C GLU A 200 -16.52 -20.08 4.41
N LEU A 201 -16.13 -19.12 5.26
CA LEU A 201 -16.96 -18.54 6.33
C LEU A 201 -17.56 -17.16 5.97
N ALA A 202 -17.03 -16.48 4.94
CA ALA A 202 -17.57 -15.23 4.43
C ALA A 202 -19.01 -15.33 3.88
N LYS A 203 -19.56 -16.55 3.75
CA LYS A 203 -20.95 -16.80 3.32
C LYS A 203 -21.96 -16.85 4.46
N THR A 204 -21.53 -16.86 5.72
CA THR A 204 -22.38 -17.13 6.90
C THR A 204 -22.38 -16.03 7.96
N ASP A 205 -21.58 -14.97 7.81
CA ASP A 205 -21.62 -13.82 8.73
C ASP A 205 -22.85 -12.93 8.42
N ASP A 206 -23.61 -12.56 9.46
CA ASP A 206 -24.80 -11.68 9.36
C ASP A 206 -24.40 -10.19 9.31
N GLU A 207 -23.21 -9.84 9.79
CA GLU A 207 -22.68 -8.48 9.81
C GLU A 207 -21.28 -8.40 9.21
N GLU A 208 -20.99 -7.31 8.49
CA GLU A 208 -19.64 -6.98 8.09
C GLU A 208 -18.74 -6.78 9.32
N VAL A 209 -17.45 -7.08 9.20
CA VAL A 209 -16.47 -7.10 10.31
C VAL A 209 -16.43 -5.79 11.09
N ILE A 210 -16.57 -4.63 10.41
CA ILE A 210 -16.51 -3.31 11.05
C ILE A 210 -17.72 -3.08 11.97
N PRO A 211 -18.98 -3.21 11.51
CA PRO A 211 -20.15 -3.19 12.40
C PRO A 211 -20.04 -4.10 13.62
N ALA A 212 -19.61 -5.35 13.44
CA ALA A 212 -19.44 -6.30 14.54
C ALA A 212 -18.38 -5.83 15.56
N ALA A 213 -17.27 -5.27 15.09
CA ALA A 213 -16.25 -4.68 15.95
C ALA A 213 -16.75 -3.46 16.73
N LEU A 214 -17.53 -2.58 16.09
CA LEU A 214 -18.14 -1.42 16.76
C LEU A 214 -19.13 -1.85 17.85
N ARG A 215 -19.98 -2.84 17.57
CA ARG A 215 -20.86 -3.43 18.58
C ARG A 215 -20.09 -4.04 19.74
N CYS A 216 -19.03 -4.79 19.44
CA CYS A 216 -18.19 -5.36 20.48
C CYS A 216 -17.58 -4.28 21.39
N ARG A 217 -17.05 -3.21 20.80
CA ARG A 217 -16.56 -2.03 21.55
C ARG A 217 -17.64 -1.49 22.46
N ASP A 218 -18.85 -1.28 21.95
CA ASP A 218 -19.95 -0.68 22.71
C ASP A 218 -20.37 -1.57 23.89
N LEU A 219 -20.40 -2.90 23.70
CA LEU A 219 -20.66 -3.86 24.78
C LEU A 219 -19.54 -3.87 25.84
N LEU A 220 -18.28 -3.80 25.42
CA LEU A 220 -17.14 -3.73 26.35
C LEU A 220 -17.22 -2.46 27.21
N ILE A 221 -17.45 -1.29 26.59
CA ILE A 221 -17.58 -0.02 27.30
C ILE A 221 -18.75 -0.09 28.28
N ALA A 222 -19.94 -0.44 27.81
CA ALA A 222 -21.13 -0.52 28.66
C ALA A 222 -20.97 -1.54 29.80
N GLY A 223 -20.30 -2.67 29.55
CA GLY A 223 -20.03 -3.68 30.57
C GLY A 223 -19.06 -3.20 31.63
N LEU A 224 -17.97 -2.56 31.24
CA LEU A 224 -16.97 -2.01 32.18
C LEU A 224 -17.56 -0.85 33.01
N GLU A 225 -18.29 0.08 32.37
CA GLU A 225 -18.97 1.17 33.08
C GLU A 225 -19.98 0.65 34.11
N ARG A 226 -20.76 -0.36 33.73
CA ARG A 226 -21.74 -0.97 34.63
C ARG A 226 -21.11 -1.69 35.81
N MET A 227 -19.94 -2.32 35.63
CA MET A 227 -19.21 -2.95 36.75
C MET A 227 -18.50 -1.93 37.64
N ALA A 228 -18.23 -0.72 37.14
CA ALA A 228 -17.61 0.35 37.90
C ALA A 228 -18.62 1.17 38.75
N ALA A 229 -19.91 1.09 38.42
CA ALA A 229 -21.01 1.78 39.10
C ALA A 229 -21.41 1.10 40.43
#